data_AF-A0A7C9DUE1-F1
#
_entry.id   AF-A0A7C9DUE1-F1
#
_cell.length_a   1.000
_cell.length_b   1.000
_cell.length_c   1.000
_cell.angle_alpha   90.00
_cell.angle_beta   90.00
_cell.angle_gamma   90.00
#
_symmetry.space_group_name_H-M   'P 1'
#
loop_
_entity.id
_entity.type
_entity.pdbx_description
1 polymer ?
#
loop_
_entity_poly.entity_id
_entity_poly.type
_entity_poly.pdbx_seq_one_letter_code
_entity_poly.pdbx_strand_id
1 'polypeptide(L)'
;MAEEAGMFFVRQTIGTVLCCKCGIAMQPNAANMCVRCLRSEVDITEGLLKHVTVLYCPDCETYLQPPKTRIRAQLESNELLTFCLKRLNLDKAKVALVDAEFLWTEPHSKR
;
A
#
# COMPACT_ATOMS: atom_id res chain seq x y z
N MET A 1 -31.02 56.16 11.38
CA MET A 1 -30.15 55.50 12.37
C MET A 1 -30.64 54.08 12.46
N ALA A 2 -30.04 53.16 11.69
CA ALA A 2 -30.50 51.77 11.62
C ALA A 2 -29.67 50.95 12.60
N GLU A 3 -30.34 50.34 13.56
CA GLU A 3 -29.78 49.45 14.58
C GLU A 3 -29.08 48.26 13.90
N GLU A 4 -27.78 48.14 14.15
CA GLU A 4 -27.01 46.95 13.78
C GLU A 4 -27.51 45.77 14.61
N ALA A 5 -28.30 44.90 13.97
CA ALA A 5 -28.69 43.62 14.53
C ALA A 5 -27.43 42.82 14.87
N GLY A 6 -27.12 42.74 16.17
CA GLY A 6 -26.03 41.95 16.73
C GLY A 6 -26.27 40.46 16.49
N MET A 7 -25.91 39.97 15.31
CA MET A 7 -25.88 38.55 15.02
C MET A 7 -24.79 37.90 15.87
N PHE A 8 -25.19 37.00 16.76
CA PHE A 8 -24.29 36.23 17.61
C PHE A 8 -23.53 35.22 16.73
N PHE A 9 -22.32 35.57 16.28
CA PHE A 9 -21.47 34.65 15.53
C PHE A 9 -20.81 33.66 16.49
N VAL A 10 -21.32 32.43 16.57
CA VAL A 10 -20.64 31.33 17.28
C VAL A 10 -19.37 31.00 16.50
N ARG A 11 -18.21 31.26 17.10
CA ARG A 11 -16.92 30.80 16.56
C ARG A 11 -16.93 29.28 16.56
N GLN A 12 -17.00 28.67 15.37
CA GLN A 12 -16.80 27.23 15.23
C GLN A 12 -15.35 26.91 15.61
N THR A 13 -15.16 26.31 16.77
CA THR A 13 -13.88 25.75 17.18
C THR A 13 -13.82 24.30 16.69
N ILE A 14 -12.67 23.88 16.18
CA ILE A 14 -12.45 22.47 15.85
C ILE A 14 -12.43 21.72 17.19
N GLY A 15 -13.51 21.00 17.49
CA GLY A 15 -13.62 20.19 18.70
C GLY A 15 -12.53 19.12 18.73
N THR A 16 -12.02 18.81 19.91
CA THR A 16 -11.09 17.70 20.12
C THR A 16 -11.87 16.49 20.63
N VAL A 17 -11.51 15.31 20.12
CA VAL A 17 -12.03 14.02 20.58
C VAL A 17 -10.90 13.15 21.08
N LEU A 18 -11.21 12.18 21.94
CA LEU A 18 -10.23 11.21 22.41
C LEU A 18 -10.21 10.01 21.45
N CYS A 19 -9.01 9.52 21.15
CA CYS A 19 -8.84 8.26 20.43
C CYS A 19 -9.48 7.09 21.22
N CYS A 20 -10.30 6.28 20.55
CA CYS A 20 -11.02 5.18 21.19
C CYS A 20 -10.14 4.04 21.76
N LYS A 21 -8.85 4.00 21.39
CA LYS A 21 -7.89 2.98 21.85
C LYS A 21 -6.92 3.49 22.92
N CYS A 22 -6.30 4.65 22.70
CA CYS A 22 -5.22 5.14 23.57
C CYS A 22 -5.56 6.43 24.34
N GLY A 23 -6.74 7.02 24.11
CA GLY A 23 -7.20 8.21 24.83
C GLY A 23 -6.48 9.52 24.50
N ILE A 24 -5.61 9.56 23.49
CA ILE A 24 -4.95 10.82 23.10
C ILE A 24 -5.96 11.79 22.48
N ALA A 25 -5.85 13.07 22.83
CA ALA A 25 -6.65 14.13 22.20
C ALA A 25 -6.24 14.32 20.74
N MET A 26 -7.21 14.33 19.83
CA MET A 26 -7.03 14.44 18.39
C MET A 26 -8.20 15.18 17.74
N GLN A 27 -8.02 15.62 16.49
CA GLN A 27 -9.14 16.08 15.68
C GLN A 27 -10.04 14.90 15.29
N PRO A 28 -11.38 15.08 15.25
CA PRO A 28 -12.31 14.03 14.88
C PRO A 28 -12.05 13.54 13.45
N ASN A 29 -12.07 12.22 13.27
CA ASN A 29 -11.97 11.56 11.98
C ASN A 29 -12.99 10.41 11.90
N ALA A 30 -13.23 9.87 10.70
CA ALA A 30 -14.22 8.81 10.49
C ALA A 30 -13.91 7.50 11.26
N ALA A 31 -12.65 7.27 11.62
CA ALA A 31 -12.22 6.07 12.35
C ALA A 31 -12.26 6.24 13.88
N ASN A 32 -12.45 7.45 14.41
CA ASN A 32 -12.29 7.82 15.82
C ASN A 32 -10.98 7.28 16.46
N MET A 33 -9.95 7.09 15.64
CA MET A 33 -8.65 6.52 16.01
C MET A 33 -7.52 7.46 15.61
N CYS A 34 -6.55 7.63 16.51
CA CYS A 34 -5.37 8.43 16.19
C CYS A 34 -4.51 7.70 15.15
N VAL A 35 -3.70 8.46 14.40
CA VAL A 35 -2.88 7.93 13.29
C VAL A 35 -2.00 6.75 13.73
N ARG A 36 -1.49 6.79 14.97
CA ARG A 36 -0.66 5.71 15.51
C ARG A 36 -1.46 4.41 15.70
N CYS A 37 -2.61 4.48 16.38
CA CYS A 37 -3.45 3.31 16.59
C CYS A 37 -4.01 2.78 15.26
N LEU A 38 -4.38 3.68 14.34
CA LEU A 38 -4.88 3.29 13.02
C LEU A 38 -3.85 2.48 12.23
N ARG A 39 -2.58 2.93 12.20
CA ARG A 39 -1.48 2.20 11.53
C ARG A 39 -1.14 0.86 12.17
N SER A 40 -1.38 0.70 13.47
CA SER A 40 -1.08 -0.55 14.19
C SER A 40 -2.20 -1.58 14.07
N GLU A 41 -3.44 -1.16 13.89
CA GLU A 41 -4.61 -2.03 13.93
C GLU A 41 -5.18 -2.36 12.55
N VAL A 42 -4.96 -1.48 11.55
CA VAL A 42 -5.47 -1.67 10.20
C VAL A 42 -4.34 -2.15 9.28
N ASP A 43 -4.39 -3.43 8.91
CA ASP A 43 -3.50 -3.99 7.88
C ASP A 43 -4.11 -3.75 6.48
N ILE A 44 -3.48 -2.85 5.73
CA ILE A 44 -3.87 -2.54 4.34
C ILE A 44 -3.44 -3.63 3.34
N THR A 45 -2.62 -4.59 3.78
CA THR A 45 -2.09 -5.68 2.93
C THR A 45 -2.94 -6.94 2.98
N GLU A 46 -4.03 -6.94 3.75
CA GLU A 46 -4.98 -8.05 3.80
C GLU A 46 -5.55 -8.35 2.41
N GLY A 47 -5.42 -9.62 1.99
CA GLY A 47 -5.85 -10.09 0.67
C GLY A 47 -4.82 -9.95 -0.45
N LEU A 48 -3.65 -9.34 -0.20
CA LEU A 48 -2.55 -9.34 -1.18
C LEU A 48 -1.78 -10.66 -1.16
N LEU A 49 -1.38 -11.13 -2.35
CA LEU A 49 -0.51 -12.29 -2.48
C LEU A 49 0.92 -11.93 -2.06
N LYS A 50 1.38 -12.48 -0.93
CA LYS A 50 2.72 -12.24 -0.38
C LYS A 50 3.82 -13.06 -1.05
N HIS A 51 3.45 -14.19 -1.68
CA HIS A 51 4.39 -15.10 -2.32
C HIS A 51 3.85 -15.56 -3.67
N VAL A 52 4.75 -15.61 -4.67
CA VAL A 52 4.45 -16.09 -6.02
C VAL A 52 5.61 -16.93 -6.52
N THR A 53 5.29 -18.08 -7.11
CA THR A 53 6.30 -18.97 -7.71
C THR A 53 6.58 -18.55 -9.14
N VAL A 54 7.85 -18.33 -9.46
CA VAL A 54 8.33 -18.08 -10.82
C VAL A 54 9.18 -19.26 -11.28
N LEU A 55 8.95 -19.74 -12.50
CA LEU A 55 9.73 -20.82 -13.09
C LEU A 55 10.81 -20.23 -13.99
N TYR A 56 12.06 -20.54 -13.67
CA TYR A 56 13.25 -20.11 -14.42
C TYR A 56 13.98 -21.33 -14.98
N CYS A 57 14.42 -21.25 -16.23
CA CYS A 57 15.22 -22.28 -16.88
C CYS A 57 16.68 -21.80 -16.99
N PRO A 58 17.64 -22.47 -16.33
CA PRO A 58 19.04 -22.06 -16.36
C PRO A 58 19.68 -22.26 -17.74
N ASP A 59 19.29 -23.30 -18.49
CA ASP A 59 19.88 -23.58 -19.81
C ASP A 59 19.47 -22.55 -20.88
N CYS A 60 18.28 -21.96 -20.72
CA CYS A 60 17.72 -21.00 -21.67
C CYS A 60 17.78 -19.55 -21.16
N GLU A 61 18.15 -19.34 -19.90
CA GLU A 61 18.09 -18.04 -19.19
C GLU A 61 16.73 -17.33 -19.33
N THR A 62 15.63 -18.10 -19.27
CA THR A 62 14.27 -17.56 -19.49
C THR A 62 13.33 -17.86 -18.33
N TYR A 63 12.40 -16.94 -18.09
CA TYR A 63 11.29 -17.10 -17.16
C TYR A 63 10.03 -17.54 -17.90
N LEU A 64 9.34 -18.54 -17.36
CA LEU A 64 8.08 -19.02 -17.92
C LEU A 64 6.96 -18.08 -17.51
N GLN A 65 6.26 -17.55 -18.50
CA GLN A 65 4.98 -16.90 -18.36
C GLN A 65 3.88 -17.88 -18.83
N PRO A 66 3.23 -18.63 -17.90
CA PRO A 66 2.01 -19.38 -18.22
C PRO A 66 1.02 -18.55 -19.06
N PRO A 67 0.41 -19.13 -20.12
CA PRO A 67 0.34 -20.56 -20.43
C PRO A 67 1.48 -21.16 -21.28
N LYS A 68 2.17 -20.38 -22.13
CA LYS A 68 3.24 -20.91 -23.02
C LYS A 68 4.38 -19.92 -23.33
N THR A 69 4.28 -18.67 -22.91
CA THR A 69 5.28 -17.66 -23.28
C THR A 69 6.50 -17.75 -22.37
N ARG A 70 7.68 -17.45 -22.90
CA ARG A 70 8.92 -17.34 -22.14
C ARG A 70 9.49 -15.95 -22.37
N ILE A 71 9.98 -15.33 -21.30
CA ILE A 71 10.64 -14.03 -21.37
C ILE A 71 12.11 -14.21 -21.00
N ARG A 72 12.99 -13.51 -21.72
CA ARG A 72 14.40 -13.40 -21.32
C ARG A 72 14.54 -12.11 -20.54
N ALA A 73 15.10 -12.18 -19.34
CA ALA A 73 15.30 -11.03 -18.47
C ALA A 73 16.55 -11.30 -17.61
N GLN A 74 17.30 -10.25 -17.31
CA GLN A 74 18.43 -10.34 -16.38
C GLN A 74 17.93 -10.29 -14.93
N LEU A 75 18.71 -10.84 -14.00
CA LEU A 75 18.47 -10.66 -12.57
C LEU A 75 18.50 -9.17 -12.24
N GLU A 76 17.63 -8.75 -11.32
CA GLU A 76 17.51 -7.34 -10.88
C GLU A 76 17.23 -6.33 -12.02
N SER A 77 16.63 -6.79 -13.13
CA SER A 77 16.25 -5.92 -14.25
C SER A 77 14.82 -5.38 -14.15
N ASN A 78 14.57 -4.21 -14.77
CA ASN A 78 13.23 -3.62 -14.87
C ASN A 78 12.20 -4.53 -15.60
N GLU A 79 12.68 -5.34 -16.54
CA GLU A 79 11.85 -6.30 -17.28
C GLU A 79 11.34 -7.41 -16.36
N LEU A 80 12.24 -7.94 -15.51
CA LEU A 80 11.90 -8.94 -14.50
C LEU A 80 10.93 -8.38 -13.47
N LEU A 81 11.16 -7.14 -13.01
CA LEU A 81 10.28 -6.47 -12.06
C LEU A 81 8.87 -6.34 -12.62
N THR A 82 8.75 -5.88 -13.87
CA THR A 82 7.46 -5.74 -14.56
C THR A 82 6.75 -7.09 -14.69
N PHE A 83 7.49 -8.17 -14.96
CA PHE A 83 6.95 -9.52 -15.00
C PHE A 83 6.43 -9.98 -13.63
N CYS A 84 7.20 -9.76 -12.56
CA CYS A 84 6.80 -10.11 -11.19
C CYS A 84 5.56 -9.33 -10.75
N LEU A 85 5.47 -8.03 -11.05
CA LEU A 85 4.30 -7.20 -10.75
C LEU A 85 3.04 -7.67 -11.48
N LYS A 86 3.18 -8.10 -12.75
CA LYS A 86 2.07 -8.72 -13.50
C LYS A 86 1.63 -10.04 -12.88
N ARG A 87 2.53 -10.80 -12.27
CA ARG A 87 2.23 -12.08 -11.63
C ARG A 87 1.54 -11.93 -10.28
N LEU A 88 1.83 -10.86 -9.54
CA LEU A 88 1.18 -10.55 -8.26
C LEU A 88 -0.30 -10.20 -8.40
N ASN A 89 -0.78 -9.87 -9.61
CA ASN A 89 -2.19 -9.57 -9.90
C ASN A 89 -2.83 -8.62 -8.86
N LEU A 90 -2.13 -7.52 -8.57
CA LEU A 90 -2.61 -6.52 -7.60
C LEU A 90 -3.94 -5.92 -8.06
N ASP A 91 -4.91 -5.85 -7.15
CA ASP A 91 -6.19 -5.20 -7.35
C ASP A 91 -6.01 -3.68 -7.50
N LYS A 92 -5.83 -3.21 -8.75
CA LYS A 92 -5.59 -1.78 -9.06
C LYS A 92 -6.70 -0.83 -8.61
N ALA A 93 -7.90 -1.37 -8.33
CA ALA A 93 -9.01 -0.59 -7.79
C ALA A 93 -8.86 -0.28 -6.28
N LYS A 94 -8.12 -1.11 -5.54
CA LYS A 94 -7.92 -0.98 -4.09
C LYS A 94 -6.56 -0.40 -3.74
N VAL A 95 -5.54 -0.71 -4.52
CA VAL A 95 -4.14 -0.37 -4.22
C VAL A 95 -3.50 0.33 -5.41
N ALA A 96 -2.84 1.46 -5.14
CA ALA A 96 -1.97 2.13 -6.09
C ALA A 96 -0.51 1.73 -5.82
N LEU A 97 0.18 1.25 -6.85
CA LEU A 97 1.62 0.99 -6.78
C LEU A 97 2.35 2.34 -6.77
N VAL A 98 3.11 2.61 -5.71
CA VAL A 98 3.93 3.83 -5.59
C VAL A 98 5.35 3.57 -6.06
N ASP A 99 5.96 2.50 -5.55
CA ASP A 99 7.34 2.13 -5.83
C ASP A 99 7.52 0.60 -5.76
N ALA A 100 8.51 0.09 -6.48
CA ALA A 100 8.86 -1.33 -6.49
C ALA A 100 10.34 -1.49 -6.84
N GLU A 101 11.09 -2.19 -5.99
CA GLU A 101 12.50 -2.50 -6.18
C GLU A 101 12.82 -3.94 -5.78
N PHE A 102 13.91 -4.49 -6.31
CA PHE A 102 14.44 -5.76 -5.83
C PHE A 102 15.27 -5.52 -4.57
N LEU A 103 15.06 -6.37 -3.57
CA LEU A 103 15.94 -6.47 -2.42
C LEU A 103 16.96 -7.56 -2.71
N TRP A 104 18.24 -7.28 -2.46
CA TRP A 104 19.30 -8.26 -2.65
C TRP A 104 19.05 -9.50 -1.80
N THR A 105 19.03 -10.66 -2.46
CA THR A 105 18.99 -11.98 -1.83
C THR A 105 20.19 -12.80 -2.29
N GLU A 106 20.58 -13.78 -1.49
CA GLU A 106 21.73 -14.61 -1.84
C GLU A 106 21.43 -15.44 -3.10
N PRO A 107 22.31 -15.49 -4.11
CA PRO A 107 22.01 -16.09 -5.43
C PRO A 107 21.54 -17.55 -5.39
N HIS A 108 21.97 -18.30 -4.38
CA HIS A 108 21.62 -19.72 -4.23
C HIS A 108 20.33 -19.95 -3.43
N SER A 109 19.79 -18.91 -2.80
CA SER A 109 18.60 -19.02 -1.95
C SER A 109 17.32 -19.34 -2.76
N LYS A 110 17.33 -19.06 -4.07
CA LYS A 110 16.18 -19.20 -4.98
C LYS A 110 14.93 -18.47 -4.44
N ARG A 111 15.14 -17.32 -3.79
CA ARG A 111 14.11 -16.44 -3.23
C ARG A 111 14.15 -15.07 -3.89
#